data_AF-A0A2V5UTS5-F1
#
_entry.id   AF-A0A2V5UTS5-F1
#
_cell.length_a   1.000
_cell.length_b   1.000
_cell.length_c   1.000
_cell.angle_alpha   90.00
_cell.angle_beta   90.00
_cell.angle_gamma   90.00
#
_symmetry.space_group_name_H-M   'P 1'
#
loop_
_entity.id
_entity.type
_entity.pdbx_description
1 polymer ?
#
loop_
_entity_poly.entity_id
_entity_poly.type
_entity_poly.pdbx_seq_one_letter_code
_entity_poly.pdbx_strand_id
1 'polypeptide(L)'
;MSGKTARLRFGKAAAPKIAPVAVKRAIWAANQLRHKKYRYGGGHKSFDDRGYDCSGTISYVLGAGGLISAPMSSTEFRNYGDRGPGKWITIYAREGHTFAVIAGQRLDTTPYDRYRGKWAPRWQTIYRPPRGFDARHPIGL
;
A
#
# COMPACT_ATOMS: atom_id res chain seq x y z
N MET A 1 11.84 -16.28 -15.71
CA MET A 1 10.75 -15.62 -14.95
C MET A 1 11.33 -14.46 -14.14
N SER A 2 11.30 -13.23 -14.63
CA SER A 2 11.68 -12.06 -13.82
C SER A 2 11.20 -10.81 -14.52
N GLY A 3 10.67 -9.85 -13.76
CA GLY A 3 10.56 -8.50 -14.29
C GLY A 3 9.84 -7.53 -13.37
N LYS A 4 8.66 -7.89 -12.86
CA LYS A 4 7.78 -6.89 -12.22
C LYS A 4 7.40 -7.18 -10.77
N THR A 5 7.79 -8.33 -10.22
CA THR A 5 7.49 -8.70 -8.83
C THR A 5 8.65 -8.38 -7.90
N ALA A 6 8.41 -7.58 -6.87
CA ALA A 6 9.36 -7.32 -5.81
C ALA A 6 9.64 -8.61 -5.01
N ARG A 7 10.87 -8.77 -4.54
CA ARG A 7 11.26 -9.94 -3.73
C ARG A 7 11.10 -9.63 -2.25
N LEU A 8 10.18 -10.32 -1.58
CA LEU A 8 9.96 -10.17 -0.13
C LEU A 8 10.87 -11.13 0.66
N ARG A 9 11.67 -10.61 1.60
CA ARG A 9 12.47 -11.39 2.55
C ARG A 9 12.50 -10.68 3.91
N PHE A 10 12.30 -11.43 4.99
CA PHE A 10 12.35 -10.92 6.38
C PHE A 10 11.54 -9.63 6.60
N GLY A 11 10.34 -9.54 6.02
CA GLY A 11 9.46 -8.36 6.15
C GLY A 11 9.94 -7.11 5.39
N LYS A 12 10.86 -7.26 4.43
CA LYS A 12 11.32 -6.20 3.52
C LYS A 12 11.16 -6.63 2.07
N ALA A 13 10.63 -5.75 1.23
CA ALA A 13 10.53 -5.96 -0.20
C ALA A 13 11.70 -5.28 -0.92
N ALA A 14 12.34 -6.00 -1.84
CA ALA A 14 13.33 -5.47 -2.77
C ALA A 14 12.67 -5.19 -4.12
N ALA A 15 12.70 -3.93 -4.54
CA ALA A 15 12.09 -3.51 -5.80
C ALA A 15 12.78 -4.13 -7.02
N PRO A 16 12.04 -4.50 -8.09
CA PRO A 16 12.65 -4.95 -9.33
C PRO A 16 13.53 -3.87 -9.96
N LYS A 17 14.62 -4.29 -10.63
CA LYS A 17 15.55 -3.35 -11.28
C LYS A 17 14.84 -2.45 -12.31
N ILE A 18 13.91 -3.02 -13.08
CA ILE A 18 13.16 -2.32 -14.12
C ILE A 18 11.96 -1.51 -13.60
N ALA A 19 11.70 -1.51 -12.28
CA ALA A 19 10.57 -0.78 -11.74
C ALA A 19 10.78 0.74 -11.90
N PRO A 20 9.72 1.50 -12.23
CA PRO A 20 9.74 2.96 -12.24
C PRO A 20 10.23 3.53 -10.89
N VAL A 21 10.83 4.72 -10.92
CA VAL A 21 11.37 5.37 -9.73
C VAL A 21 10.29 5.55 -8.65
N ALA A 22 9.06 5.93 -9.04
CA ALA A 22 7.93 6.04 -8.12
C ALA A 22 7.65 4.72 -7.36
N VAL A 23 7.68 3.58 -8.06
CA VAL A 23 7.45 2.25 -7.48
C VAL A 23 8.59 1.87 -6.53
N LYS A 24 9.84 2.16 -6.90
CA LYS A 24 11.01 1.94 -6.04
C LYS A 24 10.91 2.75 -4.74
N ARG A 25 10.52 4.02 -4.84
CA ARG A 25 10.30 4.91 -3.68
C ARG A 25 9.16 4.41 -2.80
N ALA A 26 8.03 3.99 -3.39
CA ALA A 26 6.91 3.42 -2.65
C ALA A 26 7.32 2.15 -1.87
N ILE A 27 8.09 1.25 -2.50
CA ILE A 27 8.62 0.05 -1.83
C ILE A 27 9.59 0.41 -0.69
N TRP A 28 10.48 1.37 -0.93
CA TRP A 28 11.40 1.85 0.11
C TRP A 28 10.63 2.43 1.30
N ALA A 29 9.60 3.24 1.05
CA ALA A 29 8.74 3.81 2.08
C ALA A 29 7.98 2.72 2.86
N ALA A 30 7.37 1.76 2.17
CA ALA A 30 6.67 0.64 2.79
C ALA A 30 7.59 -0.17 3.74
N ASN A 31 8.88 -0.31 3.40
CA ASN A 31 9.85 -0.96 4.28
C ASN A 31 10.11 -0.21 5.60
N GLN A 32 9.89 1.11 5.65
CA GLN A 32 10.00 1.93 6.86
C GLN A 32 8.82 1.72 7.82
N LEU A 33 7.64 1.38 7.28
CA LEU A 33 6.43 1.20 8.07
C LEU A 33 6.45 -0.05 8.95
N ARG A 34 7.33 -1.02 8.71
CA ARG A 34 7.40 -2.31 9.44
C ARG A 34 7.43 -2.16 10.97
N HIS A 35 7.97 -1.06 11.49
CA HIS A 35 8.08 -0.79 12.94
C HIS A 35 7.02 0.19 13.46
N LYS A 36 6.17 0.72 12.60
CA LYS A 36 5.08 1.64 12.97
C LYS A 36 3.88 0.84 13.46
N LYS A 37 3.14 1.42 14.41
CA LYS A 37 1.90 0.85 14.95
C LYS A 37 0.70 1.26 14.10
N TYR A 38 -0.37 0.46 14.15
CA TYR A 38 -1.66 0.94 13.66
C TYR A 38 -2.19 2.03 14.59
N ARG A 39 -2.69 3.13 14.01
CA ARG A 39 -3.41 4.18 14.73
C ARG A 39 -4.55 4.67 13.86
N TYR A 40 -5.79 4.58 14.34
CA TYR A 40 -6.95 5.15 13.65
C TYR A 40 -6.75 6.65 13.40
N GLY A 41 -6.96 7.11 12.17
CA GLY A 41 -6.67 8.48 11.73
C GLY A 41 -5.19 8.82 11.59
N GLY A 42 -4.28 7.85 11.78
CA GLY A 42 -2.85 8.05 11.66
C GLY A 42 -2.42 8.26 10.20
N GLY A 43 -1.62 9.30 9.94
CA GLY A 43 -1.13 9.65 8.60
C GLY A 43 -2.09 10.51 7.77
N HIS A 44 -3.19 11.00 8.36
CA HIS A 44 -4.18 11.83 7.65
C HIS A 44 -3.91 13.34 7.72
N LYS A 45 -3.20 13.83 8.74
CA LYS A 45 -2.80 15.24 8.84
C LYS A 45 -1.54 15.56 8.01
N SER A 46 -0.63 14.59 7.92
CA SER A 46 0.63 14.67 7.18
C SER A 46 1.11 13.27 6.86
N PHE A 47 1.99 13.16 5.85
CA PHE A 47 2.67 11.90 5.55
C PHE A 47 3.58 11.45 6.70
N ASP A 48 4.18 12.35 7.48
CA ASP A 48 4.97 11.95 8.65
C ASP A 48 4.08 11.82 9.89
N ASP A 49 3.97 10.61 10.42
CA ASP A 49 3.24 10.30 11.64
C ASP A 49 3.89 9.16 12.45
N ARG A 50 3.50 9.07 13.72
CA ARG A 50 3.94 8.05 14.69
C ARG A 50 3.26 6.69 14.48
N GLY A 51 2.11 6.67 13.81
CA GLY A 51 1.36 5.46 13.47
C GLY A 51 0.41 5.74 12.31
N TYR A 52 -0.02 4.68 11.64
CA TYR A 52 -0.80 4.77 10.39
C TYR A 52 -1.98 3.82 10.42
N ASP A 53 -3.14 4.27 9.98
CA ASP A 53 -4.25 3.36 9.65
C ASP A 53 -4.09 2.82 8.23
N CYS A 54 -5.11 2.12 7.73
CA CYS A 54 -5.07 1.52 6.40
C CYS A 54 -4.86 2.56 5.28
N SER A 55 -5.58 3.67 5.30
CA SER A 55 -5.52 4.72 4.29
C SER A 55 -4.29 5.62 4.46
N GLY A 56 -3.88 5.92 5.68
CA GLY A 56 -2.63 6.59 5.98
C GLY A 56 -1.41 5.77 5.52
N THR A 57 -1.47 4.44 5.64
CA THR A 57 -0.41 3.52 5.15
C THR A 57 -0.25 3.63 3.64
N ILE A 58 -1.36 3.58 2.90
CA ILE A 58 -1.32 3.68 1.43
C ILE A 58 -0.93 5.10 1.00
N SER A 59 -1.43 6.11 1.69
CA SER A 59 -1.05 7.50 1.46
C SER A 59 0.45 7.74 1.64
N TYR A 60 1.04 7.20 2.72
CA TYR A 60 2.48 7.32 2.99
C TYR A 60 3.34 6.83 1.83
N VAL A 61 3.03 5.65 1.29
CA VAL A 61 3.84 5.04 0.23
C VAL A 61 3.62 5.70 -1.13
N LEU A 62 2.39 6.16 -1.42
CA LEU A 62 2.10 6.90 -2.65
C LEU A 62 2.70 8.31 -2.62
N GLY A 63 2.65 9.00 -1.47
CA GLY A 63 3.27 10.30 -1.27
C GLY A 63 4.78 10.23 -1.46
N ALA A 64 5.45 9.23 -0.88
CA ALA A 64 6.88 8.98 -1.12
C ALA A 64 7.19 8.66 -2.60
N GLY A 65 6.24 8.02 -3.30
CA GLY A 65 6.32 7.79 -4.75
C GLY A 65 6.12 9.04 -5.60
N GLY A 66 5.67 10.16 -5.03
CA GLY A 66 5.25 11.36 -5.76
C GLY A 66 3.94 11.18 -6.53
N LEU A 67 3.08 10.24 -6.10
CA LEU A 67 1.86 9.85 -6.81
C LEU A 67 0.61 10.57 -6.27
N ILE A 68 0.70 11.12 -5.07
CA ILE A 68 -0.30 11.99 -4.46
C ILE A 68 0.41 13.13 -3.73
N SER A 69 -0.24 14.29 -3.64
CA SER A 69 0.28 15.47 -2.95
C SER A 69 -0.21 15.61 -1.51
N ALA A 70 -1.32 14.95 -1.14
CA ALA A 70 -1.90 14.96 0.20
C ALA A 70 -2.43 13.58 0.59
N PRO A 71 -2.51 13.23 1.89
CA PRO A 71 -3.12 12.00 2.35
C PRO A 71 -4.59 11.88 1.94
N MET A 72 -5.02 10.66 1.63
CA MET A 72 -6.38 10.34 1.21
C MET A 72 -6.98 9.27 2.12
N SER A 73 -8.30 9.31 2.33
CA SER A 73 -9.12 8.28 2.98
C SER A 73 -9.37 7.07 2.08
N SER A 74 -9.78 5.97 2.69
CA SER A 74 -10.18 4.75 1.97
C SER A 74 -11.35 4.99 1.01
N THR A 75 -12.27 5.89 1.37
CA THR A 75 -13.38 6.31 0.50
C THR A 75 -12.89 7.13 -0.70
N GLU A 76 -11.99 8.11 -0.48
CA GLU A 76 -11.41 8.89 -1.59
C GLU A 76 -10.61 8.02 -2.55
N PHE A 77 -9.88 7.02 -2.04
CA PHE A 77 -9.13 6.09 -2.89
C PHE A 77 -10.00 5.32 -3.88
N ARG A 78 -11.31 5.17 -3.66
CA ARG A 78 -12.23 4.53 -4.62
C ARG A 78 -12.32 5.29 -5.94
N ASN A 79 -12.00 6.58 -5.93
CA ASN A 79 -12.03 7.49 -7.08
C ASN A 79 -10.62 7.93 -7.53
N TYR A 80 -9.56 7.41 -6.92
CA TYR A 80 -8.19 7.76 -7.27
C TYR A 80 -7.75 7.13 -8.61
N GLY A 81 -7.07 7.89 -9.46
CA GLY A 81 -6.49 7.39 -10.71
C GLY A 81 -7.48 6.65 -11.61
N ASP A 82 -7.01 5.65 -12.35
CA ASP A 82 -7.83 4.86 -13.28
C ASP A 82 -8.43 3.61 -12.62
N ARG A 83 -9.56 3.15 -13.18
CA ARG A 83 -10.25 1.94 -12.73
C ARG A 83 -9.50 0.69 -13.16
N GLY A 84 -9.51 -0.33 -12.29
CA GLY A 84 -8.96 -1.64 -12.54
C GLY A 84 -7.53 -1.83 -12.04
N PRO A 85 -6.97 -3.04 -12.20
CA PRO A 85 -5.61 -3.35 -11.79
C PRO A 85 -4.56 -2.59 -12.60
N GLY A 86 -3.56 -2.02 -11.91
CA GLY A 86 -2.41 -1.37 -12.52
C GLY A 86 -1.24 -2.33 -12.75
N LYS A 87 -0.28 -1.92 -13.58
CA LYS A 87 0.89 -2.76 -13.93
C LYS A 87 1.86 -2.91 -12.77
N TRP A 88 2.00 -1.87 -11.94
CA TRP A 88 2.94 -1.85 -10.82
C TRP A 88 2.25 -1.69 -9.47
N ILE A 89 1.24 -0.85 -9.40
CA ILE A 89 0.52 -0.53 -8.15
C ILE A 89 -0.96 -0.73 -8.44
N THR A 90 -1.61 -1.55 -7.62
CA THR A 90 -3.07 -1.61 -7.55
C THR A 90 -3.49 -1.33 -6.12
N ILE A 91 -4.32 -0.32 -5.95
CA ILE A 91 -4.98 0.03 -4.69
C ILE A 91 -6.34 -0.66 -4.72
N TYR A 92 -6.65 -1.38 -3.66
CA TYR A 92 -7.95 -2.00 -3.46
C TYR A 92 -8.65 -1.23 -2.36
N ALA A 93 -9.67 -0.45 -2.72
CA ALA A 93 -10.33 0.48 -1.84
C ALA A 93 -11.82 0.14 -1.67
N ARG A 94 -12.33 0.33 -0.46
CA ARG A 94 -13.77 0.34 -0.15
C ARG A 94 -14.01 1.26 1.03
N GLU A 95 -15.27 1.49 1.36
CA GLU A 95 -15.62 2.22 2.57
C GLU A 95 -15.04 1.50 3.81
N GLY A 96 -14.27 2.24 4.61
CA GLY A 96 -13.66 1.76 5.85
C GLY A 96 -12.39 0.93 5.70
N HIS A 97 -11.92 0.57 4.49
CA HIS A 97 -10.63 -0.12 4.35
C HIS A 97 -9.98 0.05 2.97
N THR A 98 -8.66 0.13 2.97
CA THR A 98 -7.85 0.09 1.74
C THR A 98 -6.54 -0.68 1.97
N PHE A 99 -6.06 -1.34 0.93
CA PHE A 99 -4.72 -1.94 0.88
C PHE A 99 -4.15 -1.79 -0.54
N ALA A 100 -2.87 -2.10 -0.73
CA ALA A 100 -2.27 -2.06 -2.06
C ALA A 100 -1.45 -3.30 -2.37
N VAL A 101 -1.39 -3.64 -3.65
CA VAL A 101 -0.40 -4.55 -4.22
C VAL A 101 0.61 -3.71 -4.99
N ILE A 102 1.86 -3.71 -4.54
CA ILE A 102 2.96 -2.94 -5.12
C ILE A 102 4.02 -3.92 -5.61
N ALA A 103 4.26 -3.95 -6.92
CA ALA A 103 5.12 -4.91 -7.59
C ALA A 103 4.82 -6.35 -7.10
N GLY A 104 3.53 -6.72 -7.10
CA GLY A 104 3.08 -8.05 -6.67
C GLY A 104 3.14 -8.35 -5.17
N GLN A 105 3.56 -7.40 -4.31
CA GLN A 105 3.60 -7.58 -2.85
C GLN A 105 2.46 -6.83 -2.18
N ARG A 106 1.72 -7.50 -1.28
CA ARG A 106 0.58 -6.89 -0.56
C ARG A 106 1.08 -6.07 0.61
N LEU A 107 0.77 -4.77 0.60
CA LEU A 107 0.90 -3.86 1.74
C LEU A 107 -0.48 -3.64 2.36
N ASP A 108 -0.66 -4.04 3.61
CA ASP A 108 -1.95 -3.99 4.31
C ASP A 108 -1.71 -3.90 5.83
N THR A 109 -2.59 -3.20 6.54
CA THR A 109 -2.58 -3.10 8.00
C THR A 109 -3.25 -4.27 8.70
N THR A 110 -4.04 -5.06 7.96
CA THR A 110 -4.87 -6.14 8.48
C THR A 110 -4.38 -7.50 7.96
N PRO A 111 -4.07 -8.48 8.84
CA PRO A 111 -3.80 -9.85 8.41
C PRO A 111 -5.10 -10.50 7.91
N TYR A 112 -5.02 -11.35 6.89
CA TYR A 112 -6.20 -11.98 6.27
C TYR A 112 -6.61 -13.29 6.95
N ASP A 113 -5.65 -14.13 7.37
CA ASP A 113 -5.88 -15.49 7.89
C ASP A 113 -5.82 -15.60 9.42
N ARG A 114 -4.90 -14.86 10.07
CA ARG A 114 -4.60 -14.97 11.51
C ARG A 114 -4.82 -13.64 12.21
N TYR A 115 -6.07 -13.21 12.30
CA TYR A 115 -6.42 -12.02 13.08
C TYR A 115 -6.19 -12.27 14.57
N ARG A 116 -5.03 -11.82 15.08
CA ARG A 116 -4.68 -11.84 16.51
C ARG A 116 -4.83 -10.46 17.18
N GLY A 117 -5.69 -9.60 16.64
CA GLY A 117 -5.90 -8.24 17.17
C GLY A 117 -4.74 -7.25 16.99
N LYS A 118 -3.68 -7.60 16.23
CA LYS A 118 -2.50 -6.74 16.05
C LYS A 118 -2.44 -6.16 14.64
N TRP A 119 -3.31 -5.19 14.33
CA TRP A 119 -3.17 -4.38 13.12
C TRP A 119 -1.83 -3.62 13.15
N ALA A 120 -1.10 -3.65 12.05
CA ALA A 120 0.04 -2.75 11.84
C ALA A 120 0.44 -2.74 10.36
N PRO A 121 0.88 -1.60 9.82
CA PRO A 121 1.30 -1.50 8.44
C PRO A 121 2.52 -2.35 8.15
N ARG A 122 2.38 -3.32 7.25
CA ARG A 122 3.48 -4.21 6.85
C ARG A 122 3.19 -4.92 5.53
N TRP A 123 4.26 -5.44 4.93
CA TRP A 123 4.12 -6.44 3.89
C TRP A 123 3.48 -7.70 4.44
N GLN A 124 2.47 -8.17 3.74
CA GLN A 124 1.75 -9.38 4.07
C GLN A 124 2.08 -10.48 3.06
N THR A 125 2.31 -11.69 3.56
CA THR A 125 2.64 -12.86 2.74
C THR A 125 1.42 -13.66 2.31
N ILE A 126 0.33 -13.59 3.09
CA ILE A 126 -0.92 -14.28 2.79
C ILE A 126 -1.67 -13.52 1.69
N TYR A 127 -2.22 -14.25 0.73
CA TYR A 127 -3.08 -13.68 -0.31
C TYR A 127 -4.41 -13.17 0.28
N ARG A 128 -4.99 -12.11 -0.30
CA ARG A 128 -6.37 -11.68 -0.01
C ARG A 128 -7.11 -11.57 -1.34
N PRO A 129 -8.23 -12.29 -1.51
CA PRO A 129 -9.16 -12.02 -2.60
C PRO A 129 -9.68 -10.57 -2.50
N PRO A 130 -9.62 -9.76 -3.57
CA PRO A 130 -10.04 -8.36 -3.54
C PRO A 130 -11.57 -8.19 -3.62
N ARG A 131 -12.36 -9.21 -3.24
CA ARG A 131 -13.82 -9.19 -3.38
C ARG A 131 -14.42 -8.05 -2.55
N GLY A 132 -15.23 -7.20 -3.17
CA GLY A 132 -15.85 -6.03 -2.53
C GLY A 132 -14.91 -4.82 -2.39
N PHE A 133 -13.79 -4.80 -3.11
CA PHE A 133 -12.92 -3.63 -3.25
C PHE A 133 -12.94 -3.12 -4.69
N ASP A 134 -12.98 -1.80 -4.84
CA ASP A 134 -12.70 -1.11 -6.09
C ASP A 134 -11.20 -1.13 -6.35
N ALA A 135 -10.78 -1.77 -7.45
CA ALA A 135 -9.40 -1.72 -7.90
C ALA A 135 -9.14 -0.38 -8.60
N ARG A 136 -8.09 0.31 -8.17
CA ARG A 136 -7.64 1.60 -8.69
C ARG A 136 -6.13 1.60 -8.87
N HIS A 137 -5.60 2.40 -9.80
CA HIS A 137 -4.15 2.53 -9.95
C HIS A 137 -3.72 3.94 -10.37
N PRO A 138 -2.48 4.35 -10.05
CA PRO A 138 -1.92 5.61 -10.53
C PRO A 138 -1.81 5.62 -12.05
N ILE A 139 -2.23 6.74 -12.68
CA ILE A 139 -2.15 6.94 -14.13
C ILE A 139 -0.68 6.94 -14.56
N GLY A 140 -0.36 6.27 -15.66
CA GLY A 140 0.99 6.25 -16.23
C GLY A 140 1.98 5.26 -15.59
N LEU A 141 1.51 4.35 -14.72
CA LEU A 141 2.31 3.26 -14.12
C LEU A 141 1.87 1.85 -14.56
#